data_AF-A0A379WSM4-F1
#
_entry.id   AF-A0A379WSM4-F1
#
_cell.length_a   1.000
_cell.length_b   1.000
_cell.length_c   1.000
_cell.angle_alpha   90.00
_cell.angle_beta   90.00
_cell.angle_gamma   90.00
#
_symmetry.space_group_name_H-M   'P 1'
#
loop_
_entity.id
_entity.type
_entity.pdbx_description
1 polymer ?
#
loop_
_entity_poly.entity_id
_entity_poly.type
_entity_poly.pdbx_seq_one_letter_code
_entity_poly.pdbx_strand_id
1 'polypeptide(L)'
;MFCISGGRPFIEKLKKAAAGASAIIAWGNCASWGCVQAARPNPTQATPIDKVITDKPIVKVPGCPPIPDVMSAIITYMVTFDRLPELDRMGRPLMFYGQRIHDKCYRRAHFDAGEFVESWDDDAARKGYCLYKMGCKGPTTYNGLLLHSLE
;
A
#
# COMPACT_ATOMS: atom_id res chain seq x y z
N MET A 1 -12.02 -10.57 -22.18
CA MET A 1 -13.07 -10.41 -21.16
C MET A 1 -12.67 -11.15 -19.87
N PHE A 2 -11.70 -10.62 -19.11
CA PHE A 2 -11.09 -11.36 -17.98
C PHE A 2 -11.83 -11.21 -16.64
N CYS A 3 -12.63 -10.16 -16.46
CA CYS A 3 -13.45 -9.97 -15.26
C CYS A 3 -14.87 -9.54 -15.68
N ILE A 4 -15.84 -10.38 -15.37
CA ILE A 4 -17.24 -10.25 -15.82
C ILE A 4 -18.15 -10.18 -14.59
N SER A 5 -19.06 -9.22 -14.56
CA SER A 5 -20.06 -9.06 -13.49
C SER A 5 -21.43 -8.84 -14.12
N GLY A 6 -22.39 -9.73 -13.81
CA GLY A 6 -23.73 -9.66 -14.40
C GLY A 6 -23.74 -9.75 -15.92
N GLY A 7 -22.87 -10.60 -16.49
CA GLY A 7 -22.74 -10.79 -17.95
C GLY A 7 -22.03 -9.66 -18.70
N ARG A 8 -21.55 -8.62 -18.01
CA ARG A 8 -20.89 -7.45 -18.61
C ARG A 8 -19.46 -7.25 -18.11
N PRO A 9 -18.58 -6.58 -18.86
CA PRO A 9 -17.24 -6.22 -18.41
C PRO A 9 -17.27 -5.47 -17.06
N PHE A 10 -16.45 -5.88 -16.10
CA PHE A 10 -16.42 -5.23 -14.77
C PHE A 10 -16.15 -3.71 -14.84
N ILE A 11 -15.38 -3.25 -15.83
CA ILE A 11 -15.08 -1.83 -16.04
C ILE A 11 -16.35 -0.98 -16.23
N GLU A 12 -17.44 -1.54 -16.76
CA GLU A 12 -18.72 -0.82 -16.87
C GLU A 12 -19.34 -0.56 -15.50
N LYS A 13 -19.32 -1.57 -14.63
CA LYS A 13 -19.80 -1.43 -13.25
C LYS A 13 -18.97 -0.41 -12.48
N LEU A 14 -17.64 -0.43 -12.67
CA LEU A 14 -16.71 0.55 -12.08
C LEU A 14 -17.06 1.97 -12.52
N LYS A 15 -17.15 2.24 -13.83
CA LYS A 15 -17.47 3.58 -14.36
C LYS A 15 -18.83 4.08 -13.88
N LYS A 16 -19.85 3.22 -13.87
CA LYS A 16 -21.19 3.57 -13.39
C LYS A 16 -21.18 3.96 -11.91
N ALA A 17 -20.47 3.21 -11.06
CA ALA A 17 -20.34 3.53 -9.64
C ALA A 17 -19.53 4.82 -9.41
N ALA A 18 -18.43 4.99 -10.15
CA ALA A 18 -17.55 6.16 -10.03
C ALA A 18 -18.26 7.47 -10.41
N ALA A 19 -19.11 7.47 -11.43
CA ALA A 19 -19.83 8.67 -11.89
C ALA A 19 -20.65 9.33 -10.77
N GLY A 20 -21.31 8.52 -9.92
CA GLY A 20 -22.11 8.99 -8.80
C GLY A 20 -21.34 9.22 -7.49
N ALA A 21 -20.05 8.86 -7.43
CA ALA A 21 -19.26 9.03 -6.21
C ALA A 21 -18.71 10.45 -6.06
N SER A 22 -18.65 10.95 -4.81
CA SER A 22 -17.97 12.21 -4.47
C SER A 22 -16.44 12.03 -4.40
N ALA A 23 -15.98 10.89 -3.89
CA ALA A 23 -14.58 10.48 -3.85
C ALA A 23 -14.48 8.96 -3.93
N ILE A 24 -13.30 8.44 -4.25
CA ILE A 24 -13.01 7.01 -4.39
C ILE A 24 -11.83 6.64 -3.52
N ILE A 25 -11.94 5.53 -2.77
CA ILE A 25 -10.81 4.94 -2.06
C ILE A 25 -10.32 3.71 -2.82
N ALA A 26 -9.06 3.75 -3.25
CA ALA A 26 -8.40 2.64 -3.94
C ALA A 26 -7.66 1.76 -2.94
N TRP A 27 -8.36 0.78 -2.37
CA TRP A 27 -7.81 -0.15 -1.38
C TRP A 27 -6.80 -1.13 -1.98
N GLY A 28 -5.62 -1.17 -1.38
CA GLY A 28 -4.55 -2.09 -1.70
C GLY A 28 -3.79 -1.75 -2.98
N ASN A 29 -2.69 -2.46 -3.19
CA ASN A 29 -1.86 -2.31 -4.38
C ASN A 29 -2.61 -2.67 -5.67
N CYS A 30 -3.64 -3.51 -5.61
CA CYS A 30 -4.44 -3.87 -6.78
C CYS A 30 -5.13 -2.63 -7.38
N ALA A 31 -5.92 -1.93 -6.57
CA ALA A 31 -6.64 -0.75 -7.01
C ALA A 31 -5.70 0.45 -7.21
N SER A 32 -4.68 0.57 -6.35
CA SER A 32 -3.72 1.68 -6.40
C SER A 32 -2.78 1.60 -7.60
N TRP A 33 -2.24 0.43 -7.92
CA TRP A 33 -1.11 0.26 -8.84
C TRP A 33 -1.16 -0.99 -9.75
N GLY A 34 -2.15 -1.86 -9.59
CA GLY A 34 -2.32 -3.10 -10.39
C GLY A 34 -1.83 -4.38 -9.71
N CYS A 35 -0.90 -4.32 -8.74
CA CYS A 35 -0.38 -5.46 -7.97
C CYS A 35 0.10 -6.66 -8.82
N VAL A 36 -0.10 -7.88 -8.33
CA VAL A 36 0.49 -9.11 -8.86
C VAL A 36 -0.02 -9.42 -10.27
N GLN A 37 -1.29 -9.17 -10.55
CA GLN A 37 -1.89 -9.39 -11.86
C GLN A 37 -1.36 -8.43 -12.95
N ALA A 38 -0.81 -7.28 -12.55
CA ALA A 38 -0.17 -6.32 -13.44
C ALA A 38 1.35 -6.49 -13.53
N ALA A 39 1.93 -7.41 -12.75
CA ALA A 39 3.34 -7.76 -12.86
C ALA A 39 3.63 -8.39 -14.23
N ARG A 40 4.88 -8.33 -14.70
CA ARG A 40 5.29 -8.89 -16.00
C ARG A 40 4.83 -10.36 -16.12
N PRO A 41 4.14 -10.76 -17.20
CA PRO A 41 3.89 -10.02 -18.45
C PRO A 41 2.55 -9.26 -18.53
N ASN A 42 1.77 -9.15 -17.44
CA ASN A 42 0.43 -8.54 -17.40
C ASN A 42 -0.53 -9.11 -18.48
N PRO A 43 -0.84 -10.41 -18.45
CA PRO A 43 -1.61 -11.08 -19.50
C PRO A 43 -3.04 -10.55 -19.65
N THR A 44 -3.60 -10.00 -18.57
CA THR A 44 -4.97 -9.47 -18.55
C THR A 44 -5.06 -7.97 -18.78
N GLN A 45 -3.91 -7.29 -18.93
CA GLN A 45 -3.81 -5.83 -18.98
C GLN A 45 -4.48 -5.16 -17.76
N ALA A 46 -4.31 -5.78 -16.59
CA ALA A 46 -4.80 -5.23 -15.33
C ALA A 46 -4.24 -3.83 -15.13
N THR A 47 -5.15 -2.89 -14.89
CA THR A 47 -4.90 -1.44 -14.91
C THR A 47 -5.47 -0.83 -13.63
N PRO A 48 -4.71 0.02 -12.89
CA PRO A 48 -5.19 0.63 -11.65
C PRO A 48 -6.31 1.64 -11.89
N ILE A 49 -7.05 1.96 -10.82
CA ILE A 49 -8.29 2.75 -10.91
C ILE A 49 -8.05 4.14 -11.46
N ASP A 50 -6.93 4.78 -11.10
CA ASP A 50 -6.58 6.14 -11.52
C ASP A 50 -6.19 6.26 -13.00
N LYS A 51 -6.02 5.13 -13.70
CA LYS A 51 -5.85 5.09 -15.16
C LYS A 51 -7.16 4.86 -15.90
N VAL A 52 -8.22 4.51 -15.18
CA VAL A 52 -9.57 4.27 -15.74
C VAL A 52 -10.52 5.42 -15.40
N ILE A 53 -10.44 5.94 -14.17
CA ILE A 53 -11.24 7.05 -13.66
C ILE A 53 -10.29 8.22 -13.43
N THR A 54 -10.50 9.32 -14.16
CA THR A 54 -9.59 10.48 -14.19
C THR A 54 -10.25 11.78 -13.75
N ASP A 55 -11.55 11.76 -13.47
CA ASP A 55 -12.41 12.92 -13.18
C ASP A 55 -12.93 12.93 -11.73
N LYS A 56 -12.37 12.10 -10.85
CA LYS A 56 -12.77 11.99 -9.44
C LYS A 56 -11.56 12.04 -8.49
N PRO A 57 -11.70 12.55 -7.26
CA PRO A 57 -10.69 12.40 -6.22
C PRO A 57 -10.47 10.92 -5.89
N ILE A 58 -9.21 10.45 -5.92
CA ILE A 58 -8.84 9.07 -5.60
C ILE A 58 -7.81 9.05 -4.47
N VAL A 59 -8.21 8.48 -3.33
CA VAL A 59 -7.30 8.20 -2.20
C VAL A 59 -6.71 6.80 -2.38
N LYS A 60 -5.41 6.73 -2.63
CA LYS A 60 -4.68 5.45 -2.74
C LYS A 60 -4.25 4.98 -1.37
N VAL A 61 -4.67 3.77 -0.99
CA VAL A 61 -4.26 3.14 0.27
C VAL A 61 -3.52 1.84 -0.05
N PRO A 62 -2.25 1.91 -0.47
CA PRO A 62 -1.50 0.76 -0.95
C PRO A 62 -1.08 -0.20 0.18
N GLY A 63 -0.67 -1.40 -0.22
CA GLY A 63 -0.41 -2.54 0.66
C GLY A 63 -1.02 -3.82 0.08
N CYS A 64 -0.48 -4.98 0.41
CA CYS A 64 -0.96 -6.27 -0.10
C CYS A 64 -1.18 -7.30 1.03
N PRO A 65 -2.19 -7.06 1.92
CA PRO A 65 -3.11 -5.92 1.97
C PRO A 65 -2.53 -4.71 2.74
N PRO A 66 -3.21 -3.55 2.75
CA PRO A 66 -2.93 -2.50 3.73
C PRO A 66 -3.17 -3.01 5.16
N ILE A 67 -2.60 -2.32 6.14
CA ILE A 67 -2.76 -2.66 7.56
C ILE A 67 -4.23 -2.44 7.96
N PRO A 68 -4.90 -3.39 8.65
CA PRO A 68 -6.31 -3.27 9.00
C PRO A 68 -6.65 -1.97 9.76
N ASP A 69 -5.85 -1.63 10.77
CA ASP A 69 -6.07 -0.42 11.58
C ASP A 69 -5.77 0.87 10.81
N VAL A 70 -4.89 0.82 9.81
CA VAL A 70 -4.72 1.95 8.87
C VAL A 70 -5.97 2.13 8.02
N MET A 71 -6.59 1.05 7.55
CA MET A 71 -7.83 1.13 6.78
C MET A 71 -8.97 1.70 7.62
N SER A 72 -9.15 1.21 8.86
CA SER A 72 -10.17 1.71 9.77
C SER A 72 -9.90 3.17 10.16
N ALA A 73 -8.66 3.55 10.47
CA ALA A 73 -8.28 4.92 10.82
C ALA A 73 -8.54 5.93 9.68
N ILE A 74 -8.32 5.53 8.43
CA ILE A 74 -8.66 6.37 7.27
C ILE A 74 -10.17 6.59 7.19
N ILE A 75 -10.96 5.52 7.38
CA ILE A 75 -12.43 5.61 7.39
C ILE A 75 -12.90 6.51 8.52
N THR A 76 -12.45 6.26 9.75
CA THR A 76 -12.86 7.06 10.91
C THR A 76 -12.41 8.51 10.79
N TYR A 77 -11.24 8.79 10.23
CA TYR A 77 -10.80 10.15 9.93
C TYR A 77 -11.78 10.86 8.98
N MET A 78 -12.13 10.23 7.86
CA MET A 78 -13.04 10.87 6.88
C MET A 78 -14.43 11.10 7.47
N VAL A 79 -14.94 10.15 8.27
CA VAL A 79 -16.25 10.29 8.93
C VAL A 79 -16.21 11.36 10.03
N THR A 80 -15.16 11.40 10.83
CA THR A 80 -15.06 12.30 11.99
C THR A 80 -14.81 13.75 11.57
N PHE A 81 -13.98 13.95 10.54
CA PHE A 81 -13.53 15.28 10.12
C PHE A 81 -14.23 15.78 8.83
N ASP A 82 -15.15 14.99 8.27
CA ASP A 82 -15.91 15.29 7.04
C ASP A 82 -15.03 15.82 5.88
N ARG A 83 -13.84 15.24 5.72
CA ARG A 83 -12.87 15.65 4.69
C ARG A 83 -11.94 14.51 4.30
N LEU A 84 -11.36 14.60 3.10
CA LEU A 84 -10.29 13.70 2.67
C LEU A 84 -9.00 13.95 3.49
N PRO A 85 -8.19 12.91 3.76
CA PRO A 85 -6.89 13.10 4.39
C PRO A 85 -5.95 13.88 3.48
N GLU A 86 -4.96 14.54 4.06
CA GLU A 86 -3.88 15.14 3.28
C GLU A 86 -3.09 14.03 2.57
N LEU A 87 -2.88 14.22 1.27
CA LEU A 87 -2.26 13.22 0.40
C LEU A 87 -0.88 13.67 -0.05
N ASP A 88 0.02 12.72 -0.23
CA ASP A 88 1.26 12.96 -0.97
C ASP A 88 1.00 13.10 -2.49
N ARG A 89 2.05 13.43 -3.24
CA ARG A 89 2.00 13.57 -4.70
C ARG A 89 1.55 12.31 -5.47
N MET A 90 1.50 11.15 -4.82
CA MET A 90 1.02 9.89 -5.42
C MET A 90 -0.43 9.58 -5.03
N GLY A 91 -1.06 10.42 -4.20
CA GLY A 91 -2.43 10.26 -3.73
C GLY A 91 -2.55 9.40 -2.46
N ARG A 92 -1.48 9.22 -1.68
CA ARG A 92 -1.48 8.39 -0.46
C ARG A 92 -1.62 9.24 0.80
N PRO A 93 -2.40 8.82 1.82
CA PRO A 93 -2.52 9.56 3.08
C PRO A 93 -1.18 9.78 3.78
N LEU A 94 -0.79 11.04 3.99
CA LEU A 94 0.51 11.41 4.59
C LEU A 94 0.72 10.81 5.98
N MET A 95 -0.35 10.74 6.77
CA MET A 95 -0.33 10.21 8.14
C MET A 95 0.21 8.76 8.26
N PHE A 96 0.09 7.95 7.19
CA PHE A 96 0.55 6.55 7.19
C PHE A 96 1.63 6.25 6.14
N TYR A 97 1.70 7.03 5.06
CA TYR A 97 2.61 6.78 3.93
C TYR A 97 3.66 7.89 3.75
N GLY A 98 3.76 8.85 4.68
CA GLY A 98 4.72 9.95 4.62
C GLY A 98 6.16 9.55 4.95
N GLN A 99 6.37 8.40 5.59
CA GLN A 99 7.70 7.90 5.98
C GLN A 99 7.97 6.51 5.41
N ARG A 100 9.26 6.20 5.24
CA ARG A 100 9.70 4.86 4.82
C ARG A 100 9.69 3.91 6.01
N ILE A 101 9.50 2.63 5.73
CA ILE A 101 9.66 1.56 6.71
C ILE A 101 11.01 1.64 7.40
N HIS A 102 12.09 1.86 6.64
CA HIS A 102 13.43 1.90 7.20
C HIS A 102 13.70 3.09 8.13
N ASP A 103 12.93 4.17 8.00
CA ASP A 103 13.09 5.38 8.82
C ASP A 103 12.51 5.20 10.23
N LYS A 104 11.69 4.17 10.44
CA LYS A 104 11.09 3.80 11.74
C LYS A 104 11.34 2.34 12.15
N CYS A 105 12.30 1.68 11.51
CA CYS A 105 12.58 0.26 11.72
C CYS A 105 13.26 0.03 13.08
N TYR A 106 12.73 -0.89 13.89
CA TYR A 106 13.34 -1.24 15.17
C TYR A 106 14.73 -1.89 15.02
N ARG A 107 15.00 -2.55 13.88
CA ARG A 107 16.33 -3.12 13.54
C ARG A 107 17.31 -2.10 12.98
N ARG A 108 16.97 -0.80 13.01
CA ARG A 108 17.81 0.25 12.41
C ARG A 108 19.16 0.39 13.11
N ALA A 109 19.23 0.19 14.43
CA ALA A 109 20.48 0.17 15.16
C ALA A 109 21.47 -0.88 14.59
N HIS A 110 21.00 -2.09 14.30
CA HIS A 110 21.82 -3.13 13.66
C HIS A 110 22.26 -2.76 12.25
N PHE A 111 21.37 -2.11 11.47
CA PHE A 111 21.75 -1.60 10.15
C PHE A 111 22.90 -0.59 10.24
N ASP A 112 22.77 0.38 11.14
CA ASP A 112 23.76 1.45 11.32
C ASP A 112 25.08 0.89 11.89
N ALA A 113 25.03 -0.19 12.68
CA ALA A 113 26.18 -0.89 13.24
C ALA A 113 26.86 -1.89 12.27
N GLY A 114 26.31 -2.13 11.08
CA GLY A 114 26.84 -3.11 10.13
C GLY A 114 26.53 -4.57 10.52
N GLU A 115 25.55 -4.78 11.40
CA GLU A 115 25.13 -6.07 11.93
C GLU A 115 23.98 -6.65 11.08
N PHE A 116 24.32 -7.65 10.27
CA PHE A 116 23.40 -8.19 9.26
C PHE A 116 23.20 -9.69 9.40
N VAL A 117 21.99 -10.11 9.07
CA VAL A 117 21.70 -11.50 8.73
C VAL A 117 22.27 -11.80 7.35
N GLU A 118 22.98 -12.93 7.21
CA GLU A 118 23.58 -13.34 5.93
C GLU A 118 22.97 -14.63 5.39
N SER A 119 22.43 -15.48 6.27
CA SER A 119 21.63 -16.64 5.87
C SER A 119 20.47 -16.88 6.81
N TRP A 120 19.47 -17.62 6.34
CA TRP A 120 18.28 -17.89 7.13
C TRP A 120 18.63 -18.71 8.37
N ASP A 121 18.11 -18.29 9.53
CA ASP A 121 18.31 -18.95 10.84
C ASP A 121 19.76 -18.95 11.37
N ASP A 122 20.63 -18.07 10.86
CA ASP A 122 21.95 -17.83 11.47
C ASP A 122 21.87 -17.14 12.85
N ASP A 123 22.99 -17.05 13.56
CA ASP A 123 23.03 -16.42 14.88
C ASP A 123 22.59 -14.95 14.85
N ALA A 124 22.85 -14.24 13.75
CA ALA A 124 22.41 -12.86 13.56
C ALA A 124 20.88 -12.78 13.43
N ALA A 125 20.26 -13.72 12.71
CA ALA A 125 18.82 -13.81 12.55
C ALA A 125 18.14 -14.07 13.90
N ARG A 126 18.68 -14.98 14.69
CA ARG A 126 18.20 -15.32 16.04
C ARG A 126 18.35 -14.16 17.03
N LYS A 127 19.32 -13.28 16.82
CA LYS A 127 19.51 -12.03 17.58
C LYS A 127 18.69 -10.84 17.04
N GLY A 128 17.93 -11.01 15.95
CA GLY A 128 17.09 -9.95 15.39
C GLY A 128 17.85 -8.89 14.58
N TYR A 129 19.02 -9.24 14.03
CA TYR A 129 19.84 -8.32 13.24
C TYR A 129 19.17 -7.86 11.94
N CYS A 130 19.77 -6.87 11.28
CA CYS A 130 19.17 -6.25 10.10
C CYS A 130 19.11 -7.21 8.90
N LEU A 131 17.97 -7.19 8.20
CA LEU A 131 17.68 -8.04 7.02
C LEU A 131 18.10 -7.40 5.69
N TYR A 132 18.92 -6.35 5.71
CA TYR A 132 19.31 -5.64 4.48
C TYR A 132 19.98 -6.57 3.46
N LYS A 133 20.98 -7.36 3.89
CA LYS A 133 21.67 -8.34 3.03
C LYS A 133 20.76 -9.48 2.55
N MET A 134 19.68 -9.77 3.27
CA MET A 134 18.65 -10.74 2.86
C MET A 134 17.66 -10.16 1.83
N GLY A 135 17.87 -8.92 1.39
CA GLY A 135 17.05 -8.28 0.35
C GLY A 135 15.86 -7.49 0.88
N CYS A 136 15.86 -7.06 2.15
CA CYS A 136 14.85 -6.16 2.68
C CYS A 136 14.68 -4.90 1.80
N LYS A 137 13.42 -4.57 1.47
CA LYS A 137 13.05 -3.40 0.65
C LYS A 137 12.48 -2.23 1.47
N GLY A 138 12.59 -2.32 2.80
CA GLY A 138 12.22 -1.24 3.72
C GLY A 138 12.83 0.14 3.36
N PRO A 139 14.10 0.24 2.92
CA PRO A 139 14.72 1.52 2.55
C PRO A 139 14.05 2.27 1.39
N THR A 140 13.19 1.63 0.61
CA THR A 140 12.46 2.24 -0.52
C THR A 140 10.95 2.07 -0.43
N THR A 141 10.44 1.53 0.69
CA THR A 141 9.00 1.25 0.88
C THR A 141 8.41 2.21 1.89
N TYR A 142 7.31 2.88 1.54
CA TYR A 142 6.54 3.75 2.44
C TYR A 142 5.26 3.04 2.87
N ASN A 143 5.06 2.88 4.18
CA ASN A 143 3.87 2.28 4.79
C ASN A 143 3.90 2.51 6.32
N GLY A 144 2.78 2.28 7.02
CA GLY A 144 2.65 2.47 8.48
C GLY A 144 3.08 1.27 9.34
N LEU A 145 3.80 0.28 8.79
CA LEU A 145 3.96 -1.06 9.40
C LEU A 145 4.61 -1.10 10.79
N LEU A 146 5.35 -0.07 11.20
CA LEU A 146 6.19 -0.12 12.40
C LEU A 146 5.65 0.66 13.60
N LEU A 147 4.50 1.34 13.47
CA LEU A 147 3.86 1.98 14.62
C LEU A 147 3.11 0.97 15.52
N HIS A 148 2.72 -0.18 15.00
CA HIS A 148 1.93 -1.21 15.72
C HIS A 148 2.76 -2.34 16.35
N SER A 149 4.06 -2.42 16.11
CA SER A 149 4.90 -3.55 16.56
C SER A 149 5.70 -3.28 17.83
N LEU A 150 5.39 -2.19 18.54
CA LEU A 150 6.05 -1.76 19.77
C LEU A 150 5.14 -1.86 21.00
N GLU A 151 4.00 -2.54 20.88
CA GLU A 151 3.18 -3.02 22.01
C GLU A 151 3.42 -4.51 22.24
#